data_AF-N4W6C2-F1
#
_entry.id   AF-N4W6C2-F1
#
_cell.length_a   1.000
_cell.length_b   1.000
_cell.length_c   1.000
_cell.angle_alpha   90.00
_cell.angle_beta   90.00
_cell.angle_gamma   90.00
#
_symmetry.space_group_name_H-M   'P 1'
#
loop_
_entity.id
_entity.type
_entity.pdbx_description
1 polymer ?
#
loop_
_entity_poly.entity_id
_entity_poly.type
_entity_poly.pdbx_seq_one_letter_code
_entity_poly.pdbx_strand_id
1 'polypeptide(L)'
;MLGLPLGVAAFAVLLQGTHAAATSAVATWYGGNLDGGNCIFTGYTLPSGVLGTALSYTNYNGNCGTCLNVKGPKGNTIKVMVVDKCPQGCKAGQLDLFPDAFAKLDDPNKGQEGTSKYWFSMQVLNHNYPVTKLEASTDSGKTWKPTVRQDYNYWQKSSGDGFNADTVSVRVTCSNGKQVVVSNVGTKEKAQFKALGNC
;
A
#
# COMPACT_ATOMS: atom_id res chain seq x y z
N MET A 1 28.77 46.06 18.38
CA MET A 1 27.52 45.54 17.78
C MET A 1 27.73 44.07 17.47
N LEU A 2 27.01 43.20 18.18
CA LEU A 2 27.03 41.74 17.99
C LEU A 2 26.21 41.34 16.75
N GLY A 3 26.61 40.22 16.12
CA GLY A 3 25.67 39.38 15.38
C GLY A 3 26.26 38.64 14.16
N LEU A 4 26.87 37.47 14.38
CA LEU A 4 26.94 36.40 13.38
C LEU A 4 25.85 35.36 13.75
N PRO A 5 25.00 34.91 12.81
CA PRO A 5 23.98 33.91 13.13
C PRO A 5 24.64 32.53 13.26
N LEU A 6 24.41 31.90 14.40
CA LEU A 6 24.65 30.48 14.64
C LEU A 6 23.71 29.66 13.75
N GLY A 7 24.25 29.05 12.70
CA GLY A 7 23.59 27.94 12.02
C GLY A 7 23.56 26.73 12.96
N VAL A 8 22.37 26.34 13.41
CA VAL A 8 22.19 25.14 14.22
C VAL A 8 22.38 23.93 13.30
N ALA A 9 23.58 23.33 13.33
CA ALA A 9 23.79 22.00 12.79
C ALA A 9 23.11 21.01 13.74
N ALA A 10 22.03 20.37 13.28
CA ALA A 10 21.44 19.25 14.01
C ALA A 10 22.45 18.07 14.02
N PHE A 11 23.15 17.89 15.13
CA PHE A 11 23.99 16.72 15.38
C PHE A 11 23.09 15.52 15.69
N ALA A 12 23.00 14.56 14.76
CA ALA A 12 22.36 13.28 15.03
C ALA A 12 23.33 12.37 15.81
N VAL A 13 23.00 12.05 17.06
CA VAL A 13 23.73 11.06 17.86
C VAL A 13 23.34 9.67 17.36
N LEU A 14 24.31 8.94 16.78
CA LEU A 14 24.12 7.56 16.33
C LEU A 14 24.13 6.61 17.54
N LEU A 15 22.97 6.30 18.09
CA LEU A 15 22.81 5.22 19.08
C LEU A 15 22.81 3.87 18.35
N GLN A 16 23.87 3.08 18.51
CA GLN A 16 23.92 1.70 18.02
C GLN A 16 23.18 0.79 19.01
N GLY A 17 21.89 0.53 18.75
CA GLY A 17 21.09 -0.43 19.52
C GLY A 17 21.18 -1.84 18.95
N THR A 18 21.73 -2.78 19.71
CA THR A 18 21.67 -4.23 19.41
C THR A 18 20.55 -4.90 20.21
N HIS A 19 19.79 -5.76 19.49
CA HIS A 19 18.84 -6.79 19.96
C HIS A 19 17.37 -6.36 20.11
N ALA A 20 16.66 -6.33 18.99
CA ALA A 20 15.21 -6.46 18.96
C ALA A 20 14.84 -7.92 18.63
N ALA A 21 13.91 -8.50 19.39
CA ALA A 21 13.33 -9.79 19.08
C ALA A 21 12.63 -9.74 17.71
N ALA A 22 12.87 -10.75 16.87
CA ALA A 22 12.23 -10.84 15.56
C ALA A 22 10.71 -10.93 15.75
N THR A 23 9.98 -9.89 15.35
CA THR A 23 8.53 -9.88 15.33
C THR A 23 8.07 -10.17 13.91
N SER A 24 7.19 -11.14 13.72
CA SER A 24 6.55 -11.39 12.43
C SER A 24 5.46 -10.36 12.20
N ALA A 25 5.54 -9.61 11.11
CA ALA A 25 4.55 -8.64 10.70
C ALA A 25 4.28 -8.72 9.20
N VAL A 26 3.13 -8.20 8.78
CA VAL A 26 2.81 -8.00 7.36
C VAL A 26 3.58 -6.78 6.86
N ALA A 27 4.08 -6.85 5.63
CA ALA A 27 4.62 -5.69 4.94
C ALA A 27 3.80 -5.42 3.67
N THR A 28 3.55 -4.16 3.40
CA THR A 28 2.98 -3.64 2.15
C THR A 28 3.95 -2.62 1.55
N TRP A 29 3.57 -1.99 0.45
CA TRP A 29 4.27 -0.80 -0.03
C TRP A 29 3.32 0.27 -0.57
N TYR A 30 3.79 1.50 -0.52
CA TYR A 30 3.11 2.70 -1.02
C TYR A 30 4.07 3.55 -1.85
N GLY A 31 3.55 4.53 -2.60
CA GLY A 31 4.37 5.43 -3.43
C GLY A 31 5.22 6.46 -2.66
N GLY A 32 5.54 6.17 -1.40
CA GLY A 32 6.19 7.10 -0.46
C GLY A 32 7.51 7.70 -0.93
N ASN A 33 7.83 8.87 -0.38
CA ASN A 33 9.07 9.61 -0.58
C ASN A 33 9.49 10.31 0.73
N LEU A 34 10.59 11.08 0.71
CA LEU A 34 11.05 11.86 1.86
C LEU A 34 10.49 13.29 1.86
N ASP A 35 9.79 13.70 0.81
CA ASP A 35 9.22 15.04 0.63
C ASP A 35 7.88 15.15 1.37
N GLY A 36 7.96 15.09 2.70
CA GLY A 36 6.81 15.22 3.60
C GLY A 36 6.78 14.10 4.64
N GLY A 37 5.60 13.49 4.78
CA GLY A 37 5.33 12.48 5.80
C GLY A 37 5.35 13.03 7.22
N ASN A 38 5.01 12.19 8.19
CA ASN A 38 4.95 12.59 9.59
C ASN A 38 6.33 12.80 10.23
N CYS A 39 7.43 12.33 9.61
CA CYS A 39 8.79 12.59 10.12
C CYS A 39 9.41 13.87 9.57
N ILE A 40 8.82 14.50 8.54
CA ILE A 40 9.26 15.79 7.98
C ILE A 40 10.75 15.74 7.58
N PHE A 41 11.15 14.69 6.86
CA PHE A 41 12.52 14.51 6.38
C PHE A 41 12.77 15.16 5.02
N THR A 42 12.02 16.21 4.69
CA THR A 42 12.19 16.95 3.44
C THR A 42 13.62 17.47 3.30
N GLY A 43 14.27 17.19 2.16
CA GLY A 43 15.67 17.53 1.90
C GLY A 43 16.71 16.60 2.54
N TYR A 44 16.29 15.59 3.31
CA TYR A 44 17.20 14.56 3.81
C TYR A 44 17.53 13.55 2.71
N THR A 45 18.76 13.02 2.71
CA THR A 45 19.16 11.92 1.83
C THR A 45 19.40 10.67 2.68
N LEU A 46 18.67 9.59 2.38
CA LEU A 46 18.91 8.30 3.03
C LEU A 46 20.36 7.84 2.80
N PRO A 47 21.04 7.31 3.83
CA PRO A 47 22.36 6.73 3.66
C PRO A 47 22.34 5.56 2.65
N SER A 48 23.47 5.33 1.97
CA SER A 48 23.58 4.21 1.03
C SER A 48 23.22 2.88 1.69
N GLY A 49 22.35 2.10 1.02
CA GLY A 49 21.86 0.82 1.51
C GLY A 49 20.71 0.90 2.53
N VAL A 50 20.20 2.11 2.85
CA VAL A 50 19.02 2.32 3.70
C VAL A 50 17.85 2.79 2.83
N LEU A 51 16.69 2.17 3.01
CA LEU A 51 15.46 2.49 2.26
C LEU A 51 14.38 3.04 3.21
N GLY A 52 13.27 3.56 2.69
CA GLY A 52 12.21 4.13 3.53
C GLY A 52 11.10 3.13 3.88
N THR A 53 10.48 3.33 5.04
CA THR A 53 9.21 2.70 5.42
C THR A 53 8.33 3.65 6.23
N ALA A 54 7.03 3.53 6.03
CA ALA A 54 6.03 3.99 6.97
C ALA A 54 5.76 2.92 8.02
N LEU A 55 5.44 3.33 9.25
CA LEU A 55 5.20 2.42 10.36
C LEU A 55 3.78 2.59 10.90
N SER A 56 3.11 1.48 11.26
CA SER A 56 1.71 1.49 11.71
C SER A 56 1.45 2.46 12.87
N TYR A 57 0.24 3.01 12.94
CA TYR A 57 -0.17 4.00 13.95
C TYR A 57 0.20 3.59 15.38
N THR A 58 -0.04 2.32 15.73
CA THR A 58 0.20 1.77 17.08
C THR A 58 1.68 1.66 17.43
N ASN A 59 2.56 1.61 16.45
CA ASN A 59 3.99 1.40 16.66
C ASN A 59 4.82 2.64 16.31
N TYR A 60 4.23 3.66 15.66
CA TYR A 60 4.94 4.86 15.21
C TYR A 60 5.58 5.63 16.36
N ASN A 61 4.93 5.75 17.52
CA ASN A 61 5.41 6.22 18.84
C ASN A 61 6.78 6.95 18.92
N GLY A 62 7.01 8.00 18.11
CA GLY A 62 8.27 8.75 18.09
C GLY A 62 9.46 8.07 17.40
N ASN A 63 9.25 6.98 16.67
CA ASN A 63 10.28 6.16 16.03
C ASN A 63 10.85 6.74 14.71
N CYS A 64 10.63 8.02 14.40
CA CYS A 64 11.23 8.65 13.23
C CYS A 64 12.76 8.49 13.21
N GLY A 65 13.30 8.13 12.05
CA GLY A 65 14.74 7.96 11.86
C GLY A 65 15.30 6.64 12.40
N THR A 66 14.51 5.84 13.13
CA THR A 66 14.93 4.52 13.57
C THR A 66 15.10 3.58 12.37
N CYS A 67 16.15 2.75 12.40
CA CYS A 67 16.40 1.76 11.38
C CYS A 67 15.95 0.37 11.84
N LEU A 68 15.30 -0.36 10.94
CA LEU A 68 14.85 -1.73 11.11
C LEU A 68 15.55 -2.64 10.10
N ASN A 69 15.90 -3.86 10.53
CA ASN A 69 16.30 -4.93 9.62
C ASN A 69 15.07 -5.77 9.30
N VAL A 70 14.66 -5.82 8.03
CA VAL A 70 13.47 -6.53 7.58
C VAL A 70 13.92 -7.75 6.78
N LYS A 71 13.54 -8.95 7.24
CA LYS A 71 13.81 -10.21 6.55
C LYS A 71 12.60 -10.60 5.70
N GLY A 72 12.82 -10.80 4.41
CA GLY A 72 11.81 -11.21 3.44
C GLY A 72 11.55 -12.72 3.45
N PRO A 73 10.48 -13.16 2.78
CA PRO A 73 10.13 -14.58 2.66
C PRO A 73 11.16 -15.40 1.88
N LYS A 74 11.97 -14.75 1.04
CA LYS A 74 13.09 -15.39 0.30
C LYS A 74 14.38 -15.50 1.12
N GLY A 75 14.34 -15.11 2.40
CA GLY A 75 15.47 -15.20 3.34
C GLY A 75 16.46 -14.03 3.27
N ASN A 76 16.29 -13.13 2.31
CA ASN A 76 17.09 -11.91 2.19
C ASN A 76 16.68 -10.86 3.24
N THR A 77 17.60 -9.97 3.58
CA THR A 77 17.38 -8.93 4.59
C THR A 77 17.74 -7.56 4.01
N ILE A 78 16.89 -6.57 4.26
CA ILE A 78 17.16 -5.16 3.93
C ILE A 78 17.15 -4.31 5.20
N LYS A 79 17.75 -3.12 5.10
CA LYS A 79 17.68 -2.09 6.13
C LYS A 79 16.73 -0.98 5.68
N VAL A 80 15.75 -0.66 6.51
CA VAL A 80 14.79 0.41 6.26
C VAL A 80 14.79 1.40 7.41
N MET A 81 14.54 2.67 7.12
CA MET A 81 14.38 3.73 8.10
C MET A 81 12.91 4.13 8.18
N VAL A 82 12.41 4.34 9.39
CA VAL A 82 11.06 4.88 9.62
C VAL A 82 11.06 6.35 9.22
N VAL A 83 10.34 6.66 8.14
CA VAL A 83 10.28 8.01 7.55
C VAL A 83 8.87 8.59 7.52
N ASP A 84 7.87 7.77 7.81
CA ASP A 84 6.47 8.21 7.82
C ASP A 84 5.64 7.33 8.76
N LYS A 85 4.38 7.74 8.98
CA LYS A 85 3.37 6.96 9.68
C LYS A 85 2.39 6.41 8.66
N CYS A 86 2.17 5.09 8.66
CA CYS A 86 1.09 4.52 7.88
C CYS A 86 -0.26 5.00 8.46
N PRO A 87 -1.16 5.59 7.65
CA PRO A 87 -2.45 6.09 8.12
C PRO A 87 -3.39 4.97 8.62
N GLN A 88 -4.56 5.34 9.15
CA GLN A 88 -5.55 4.38 9.66
C GLN A 88 -5.91 3.35 8.58
N GLY A 89 -5.66 2.07 8.88
CA GLY A 89 -5.81 0.95 7.95
C GLY A 89 -4.69 -0.10 8.13
N CYS A 90 -3.48 0.33 8.45
CA CYS A 90 -2.38 -0.58 8.77
C CYS A 90 -2.62 -1.34 10.08
N LYS A 91 -2.38 -2.65 10.06
CA LYS A 91 -2.43 -3.50 11.26
C LYS A 91 -1.28 -3.16 12.21
N ALA A 92 -1.43 -3.50 13.49
CA ALA A 92 -0.35 -3.36 14.46
C ALA A 92 0.90 -4.13 13.99
N GLY A 93 2.05 -3.48 14.06
CA GLY A 93 3.33 -4.02 13.57
C GLY A 93 3.53 -3.97 12.06
N GLN A 94 2.50 -3.64 11.25
CA GLN A 94 2.64 -3.58 9.80
C GLN A 94 3.65 -2.50 9.39
N LEU A 95 4.51 -2.88 8.43
CA LEU A 95 5.38 -1.97 7.70
C LEU A 95 4.76 -1.64 6.35
N ASP A 96 4.82 -0.38 5.95
CA ASP A 96 4.42 0.05 4.62
C ASP A 96 5.64 0.64 3.92
N LEU A 97 6.33 -0.23 3.18
CA LEU A 97 7.67 -0.01 2.63
C LEU A 97 7.62 0.96 1.44
N PHE A 98 8.75 1.58 1.12
CA PHE A 98 8.92 2.16 -0.22
C PHE A 98 8.91 1.05 -1.29
N PRO A 99 8.55 1.36 -2.55
CA PRO A 99 8.44 0.35 -3.60
C PRO A 99 9.76 -0.39 -3.86
N ASP A 100 10.88 0.33 -3.80
CA ASP A 100 12.23 -0.20 -3.99
C ASP A 100 12.69 -1.09 -2.82
N ALA A 101 12.22 -0.82 -1.60
CA ALA A 101 12.42 -1.68 -0.44
C ALA A 101 11.64 -2.99 -0.58
N PHE A 102 10.34 -2.92 -0.91
CA PHE A 102 9.53 -4.12 -1.07
C PHE A 102 10.04 -5.01 -2.19
N ALA A 103 10.40 -4.43 -3.34
CA ALA A 103 10.94 -5.16 -4.50
C ALA A 103 12.22 -5.94 -4.20
N LYS A 104 12.99 -5.52 -3.18
CA LYS A 104 14.13 -6.31 -2.71
C LYS A 104 13.70 -7.52 -1.88
N LEU A 105 12.56 -7.49 -1.20
CA LEU A 105 12.08 -8.57 -0.31
C LEU A 105 11.24 -9.62 -1.03
N ASP A 106 10.30 -9.22 -1.88
CA ASP A 106 9.43 -10.13 -2.63
C ASP A 106 8.92 -9.49 -3.94
N ASP A 107 8.09 -10.21 -4.69
CA ASP A 107 7.36 -9.69 -5.84
C ASP A 107 6.49 -8.48 -5.44
N PRO A 108 6.69 -7.28 -6.03
CA PRO A 108 5.90 -6.08 -5.72
C PRO A 108 4.38 -6.28 -5.78
N ASN A 109 3.88 -7.19 -6.62
CA ASN A 109 2.44 -7.45 -6.71
C ASN A 109 1.85 -7.98 -5.40
N LYS A 110 2.65 -8.62 -4.54
CA LYS A 110 2.18 -9.17 -3.26
C LYS A 110 2.02 -8.14 -2.14
N GLY A 111 2.67 -6.98 -2.27
CA GLY A 111 2.67 -5.93 -1.24
C GLY A 111 1.82 -4.71 -1.57
N GLN A 112 1.20 -4.67 -2.75
CA GLN A 112 0.48 -3.49 -3.21
C GLN A 112 -0.89 -3.38 -2.51
N GLU A 113 -1.08 -2.33 -1.73
CA GLU A 113 -2.40 -1.98 -1.21
C GLU A 113 -3.23 -1.21 -2.27
N GLY A 114 -4.51 -1.58 -2.40
CA GLY A 114 -5.45 -0.89 -3.28
C GLY A 114 -5.34 -1.25 -4.77
N THR A 115 -6.27 -0.75 -5.58
CA THR A 115 -6.24 -0.93 -7.04
C THR A 115 -5.27 0.08 -7.67
N SER A 116 -4.53 -0.35 -8.69
CA SER A 116 -3.72 0.40 -9.65
C SER A 116 -3.95 -0.13 -11.07
N LYS A 117 -3.44 0.54 -12.10
CA LYS A 117 -3.41 -0.06 -13.46
C LYS A 117 -2.59 -1.35 -13.51
N TYR A 118 -1.64 -1.54 -12.60
CA TYR A 118 -0.76 -2.71 -12.55
C TYR A 118 -1.20 -3.80 -11.55
N TRP A 119 -2.18 -3.51 -10.70
CA TRP A 119 -2.71 -4.44 -9.70
C TRP A 119 -4.18 -4.16 -9.42
N PHE A 120 -5.07 -5.13 -9.61
CA PHE A 120 -6.50 -4.94 -9.35
C PHE A 120 -6.92 -5.58 -8.04
N SER A 121 -7.46 -4.78 -7.11
CA SER A 121 -7.99 -5.26 -5.83
C SER A 121 -9.17 -4.38 -5.39
N MET A 122 -10.39 -4.88 -5.53
CA MET A 122 -11.62 -4.12 -5.32
C MET A 122 -12.54 -4.78 -4.30
N GLN A 123 -13.13 -3.99 -3.41
CA GLN A 123 -14.19 -4.43 -2.52
C GLN A 123 -15.56 -3.95 -3.02
N VAL A 124 -16.59 -4.77 -2.86
CA VAL A 124 -17.99 -4.38 -3.08
C VAL A 124 -18.66 -4.25 -1.71
N LEU A 125 -19.27 -3.09 -1.45
CA LEU A 125 -19.86 -2.74 -0.15
C LEU A 125 -21.33 -2.36 -0.32
N ASN A 126 -22.08 -2.40 0.79
CA ASN A 126 -23.48 -1.97 0.90
C ASN A 126 -24.43 -2.70 -0.05
N HIS A 127 -24.21 -3.99 -0.28
CA HIS A 127 -25.10 -4.83 -1.07
C HIS A 127 -26.19 -5.51 -0.20
N ASN A 128 -27.44 -5.56 -0.67
CA ASN A 128 -28.54 -6.26 0.00
C ASN A 128 -28.57 -7.77 -0.29
N TYR A 129 -28.01 -8.20 -1.42
CA TYR A 129 -27.81 -9.61 -1.75
C TYR A 129 -26.31 -9.99 -1.83
N PRO A 130 -25.93 -11.21 -1.40
CA PRO A 130 -24.57 -11.70 -1.57
C PRO A 130 -24.04 -11.54 -3.00
N VAL A 131 -22.82 -11.05 -3.15
CA VAL A 131 -22.16 -10.95 -4.46
C VAL A 131 -21.50 -12.29 -4.78
N THR A 132 -21.86 -12.88 -5.92
CA THR A 132 -21.36 -14.19 -6.37
C THR A 132 -20.25 -14.07 -7.41
N LYS A 133 -20.17 -12.95 -8.13
CA LYS A 133 -19.14 -12.72 -9.16
C LYS A 133 -18.80 -11.23 -9.27
N LEU A 134 -17.52 -10.95 -9.52
CA LEU A 134 -17.07 -9.66 -10.03
C LEU A 134 -16.22 -9.89 -11.28
N GLU A 135 -16.45 -9.08 -12.30
CA GLU A 135 -15.69 -9.09 -13.55
C GLU A 135 -15.33 -7.65 -13.92
N ALA A 136 -14.24 -7.49 -14.67
CA ALA A 136 -13.83 -6.18 -15.18
C ALA A 136 -13.61 -6.20 -16.69
N SER A 137 -13.81 -5.06 -17.32
CA SER A 137 -13.72 -4.85 -18.77
C SER A 137 -12.89 -3.59 -19.06
N THR A 138 -12.01 -3.69 -20.05
CA THR A 138 -11.19 -2.59 -20.57
C THR A 138 -11.68 -2.07 -21.93
N ASP A 139 -12.77 -2.64 -22.46
CA ASP A 139 -13.29 -2.40 -23.80
C ASP A 139 -14.78 -1.99 -23.77
N SER A 140 -15.14 -1.20 -22.76
CA SER A 140 -16.49 -0.66 -22.57
C SER A 140 -17.58 -1.75 -22.45
N GLY A 141 -17.26 -2.86 -21.81
CA GLY A 141 -18.20 -3.95 -21.52
C GLY A 141 -18.36 -4.99 -22.62
N LYS A 142 -17.55 -4.93 -23.70
CA LYS A 142 -17.58 -5.92 -24.79
C LYS A 142 -17.04 -7.26 -24.33
N THR A 143 -15.95 -7.27 -23.55
CA THR A 143 -15.38 -8.47 -22.95
C THR A 143 -15.18 -8.30 -21.45
N TRP A 144 -15.37 -9.40 -20.71
CA TRP A 144 -15.34 -9.44 -19.26
C TRP A 144 -14.28 -10.43 -18.79
N LYS A 145 -13.32 -9.93 -18.02
CA LYS A 145 -12.24 -10.73 -17.44
C LYS A 145 -12.61 -11.12 -16.00
N PRO A 146 -12.33 -12.38 -15.61
CA PRO A 146 -12.70 -12.88 -14.30
C PRO A 146 -11.83 -12.28 -13.20
N THR A 147 -12.42 -12.23 -12.01
CA THR A 147 -11.70 -11.96 -10.76
C THR A 147 -12.02 -13.07 -9.76
N VAL A 148 -11.17 -13.20 -8.73
CA VAL A 148 -11.30 -14.18 -7.65
C VAL A 148 -11.53 -13.43 -6.35
N ARG A 149 -12.56 -13.84 -5.61
CA ARG A 149 -12.83 -13.35 -4.27
C ARG A 149 -11.80 -13.96 -3.30
N GLN A 150 -11.10 -13.09 -2.59
CA GLN A 150 -10.17 -13.45 -1.53
C GLN A 150 -10.90 -13.59 -0.19
N ASP A 151 -10.28 -14.28 0.77
CA ASP A 151 -10.80 -14.51 2.12
C ASP A 151 -10.99 -13.23 2.95
N TYR A 152 -10.26 -12.16 2.63
CA TYR A 152 -10.44 -10.82 3.21
C TYR A 152 -11.45 -9.92 2.46
N ASN A 153 -12.35 -10.51 1.66
CA ASN A 153 -13.46 -9.81 0.99
C ASN A 153 -13.04 -8.76 -0.05
N TYR A 154 -11.98 -9.05 -0.81
CA TYR A 154 -11.58 -8.30 -2.01
C TYR A 154 -11.66 -9.20 -3.24
N TRP A 155 -11.85 -8.58 -4.40
CA TRP A 155 -11.84 -9.22 -5.71
C TRP A 155 -10.57 -8.83 -6.45
N GLN A 156 -9.81 -9.82 -6.87
CA GLN A 156 -8.53 -9.65 -7.56
C GLN A 156 -8.53 -10.32 -8.92
N LYS A 157 -7.84 -9.74 -9.89
CA LYS A 157 -7.73 -10.37 -11.22
C LYS A 157 -7.10 -11.75 -11.08
N SER A 158 -7.68 -12.75 -11.73
CA SER A 158 -7.25 -14.16 -11.56
C SER A 158 -5.78 -14.42 -11.89
N SER A 159 -5.17 -13.58 -12.73
CA SER A 159 -3.75 -13.69 -13.12
C SER A 159 -2.77 -13.01 -12.15
N GLY A 160 -3.24 -12.31 -11.11
CA GLY A 160 -2.36 -11.67 -10.13
C GLY A 160 -1.67 -10.39 -10.61
N ASP A 161 -2.22 -9.72 -11.62
CA ASP A 161 -1.77 -8.43 -12.16
C ASP A 161 -2.97 -7.47 -12.31
N GLY A 162 -2.74 -6.28 -12.85
CA GLY A 162 -3.77 -5.29 -13.16
C GLY A 162 -4.34 -5.42 -14.56
N PHE A 163 -5.10 -4.42 -14.97
CA PHE A 163 -5.71 -4.34 -16.30
C PHE A 163 -4.92 -3.47 -17.30
N ASN A 164 -3.82 -2.87 -16.85
CA ASN A 164 -3.01 -1.90 -17.59
C ASN A 164 -3.84 -0.76 -18.21
N ALA A 165 -4.85 -0.28 -17.47
CA ALA A 165 -5.75 0.77 -17.87
C ALA A 165 -6.01 1.74 -16.72
N ASP A 166 -6.17 3.03 -17.02
CA ASP A 166 -6.48 4.06 -16.02
C ASP A 166 -7.91 3.93 -15.49
N THR A 167 -8.81 3.39 -16.31
CA THR A 167 -10.19 3.09 -15.94
C THR A 167 -10.64 1.74 -16.47
N VAL A 168 -11.53 1.08 -15.75
CA VAL A 168 -12.22 -0.15 -16.17
C VAL A 168 -13.73 0.01 -16.01
N SER A 169 -14.52 -0.84 -16.68
CA SER A 169 -15.91 -1.10 -16.28
C SER A 169 -15.95 -2.33 -15.39
N VAL A 170 -16.75 -2.32 -14.33
CA VAL A 170 -16.91 -3.44 -13.40
C VAL A 170 -18.34 -3.94 -13.46
N ARG A 171 -18.51 -5.27 -13.51
CA ARG A 171 -19.80 -5.95 -13.44
C ARG A 171 -19.83 -6.83 -12.21
N VAL A 172 -20.84 -6.62 -11.40
CA VAL A 172 -21.10 -7.36 -10.15
C VAL A 172 -22.34 -8.20 -10.36
N THR A 173 -22.23 -9.51 -10.15
CA THR A 173 -23.36 -10.45 -10.18
C THR A 173 -23.76 -10.79 -8.76
N CYS A 174 -25.05 -10.60 -8.46
CA CYS A 174 -25.64 -10.88 -7.15
C CYS A 174 -26.19 -12.31 -7.10
N SER A 175 -26.43 -12.85 -5.91
CA SER A 175 -26.98 -14.21 -5.72
C SER A 175 -28.40 -14.38 -6.25
N ASN A 176 -29.16 -13.29 -6.38
CA ASN A 176 -30.49 -13.28 -7.00
C ASN A 176 -30.44 -13.21 -8.55
N GLY A 177 -29.26 -13.28 -9.16
CA GLY A 177 -29.07 -13.23 -10.61
C GLY A 177 -28.98 -11.82 -11.20
N LYS A 178 -29.27 -10.76 -10.42
CA LYS A 178 -29.12 -9.36 -10.89
C LYS A 178 -27.65 -9.05 -11.19
N GLN A 179 -27.44 -8.23 -12.21
CA GLN A 179 -26.13 -7.68 -12.54
C GLN A 179 -26.14 -6.16 -12.38
N VAL A 180 -25.13 -5.62 -11.73
CA VAL A 180 -24.88 -4.19 -11.59
C VAL A 180 -23.59 -3.85 -12.32
N VAL A 181 -23.65 -2.90 -13.25
CA VAL A 181 -22.50 -2.45 -14.03
C VAL A 181 -22.15 -1.02 -13.62
N VAL A 182 -20.86 -0.78 -13.37
CA VAL A 182 -20.31 0.55 -13.11
C VAL A 182 -19.23 0.81 -14.15
N SER A 183 -19.41 1.86 -14.95
CA SER A 183 -18.43 2.28 -15.95
C SER A 183 -17.46 3.30 -15.38
N ASN A 184 -16.30 3.45 -16.03
CA ASN A 184 -15.27 4.45 -15.70
C ASN A 184 -14.79 4.38 -14.24
N VAL A 185 -14.65 3.16 -13.72
CA VAL A 185 -14.04 2.88 -12.41
C VAL A 185 -12.54 3.14 -12.54
N GLY A 186 -12.08 4.25 -11.99
CA GLY A 186 -10.67 4.61 -11.96
C GLY A 186 -9.84 3.66 -11.11
N THR A 187 -8.62 3.39 -11.54
CA THR A 187 -7.70 2.46 -10.88
C THR A 187 -6.84 3.15 -9.81
N LYS A 188 -7.35 4.18 -9.14
CA LYS A 188 -6.63 4.82 -8.03
C LYS A 188 -6.93 4.10 -6.73
N GLU A 189 -5.91 3.90 -5.90
CA GLU A 189 -6.10 3.33 -4.57
C GLU A 189 -7.10 4.16 -3.74
N LYS A 190 -7.87 3.48 -2.87
CA LYS A 190 -8.87 4.06 -1.97
C LYS A 190 -9.99 4.87 -2.65
N ALA A 191 -10.06 4.91 -3.99
CA ALA A 191 -11.15 5.53 -4.71
C ALA A 191 -12.46 4.75 -4.51
N GLN A 192 -13.57 5.48 -4.45
CA GLN A 192 -14.90 4.91 -4.28
C GLN A 192 -15.79 5.32 -5.45
N PHE A 193 -16.57 4.37 -5.95
CA PHE A 193 -17.47 4.56 -7.08
C PHE A 193 -18.87 4.11 -6.68
N LYS A 194 -19.86 4.99 -6.85
CA LYS A 194 -21.24 4.69 -6.52
C LYS A 194 -21.93 4.03 -7.71
N ALA A 195 -22.49 2.85 -7.50
CA ALA A 195 -23.32 2.19 -8.50
C ALA A 195 -24.71 2.83 -8.58
N LEU A 196 -25.31 2.83 -9.77
CA LEU A 196 -26.69 3.28 -10.00
C LEU A 196 -27.74 2.24 -9.57
N GLY A 197 -27.30 1.01 -9.33
CA GLY A 197 -28.13 -0.08 -8.86
C GLY A 197 -27.48 -0.80 -7.70
N ASN A 198 -28.29 -1.55 -6.97
CA ASN A 198 -27.87 -2.32 -5.81
C ASN A 198 -28.09 -3.82 -6.11
N CYS A 199 -27.06 -4.63 -5.86
CA CYS A 199 -27.31 -5.94 -5.26
C CYS A 199 -27.86 -5.63 -3.89
#